data_AF-A0A661I584-F1
#
_entry.id   AF-A0A661I584-F1
#
_cell.length_a   1.000
_cell.length_b   1.000
_cell.length_c   1.000
_cell.angle_alpha   90.00
_cell.angle_beta   90.00
_cell.angle_gamma   90.00
#
_symmetry.space_group_name_H-M   'P 1'
#
loop_
_entity.id
_entity.type
_entity.pdbx_description
1 polymer ?
#
loop_
_entity_poly.entity_id
_entity_poly.type
_entity_poly.pdbx_seq_one_letter_code
_entity_poly.pdbx_strand_id
1 'polypeptide(L)'
;MKILLKEEIIIEFEKLQTFGENDILLDEEDINQVLNDKDLVAMGVCEKSSETSSFDAMSSIVMDFEENNLLLNNVDGILINFQLNSSYELIRLVEAMDVIYSKCKSNNINNEPDTIFGVSCNNDLKDDYVKVTMFVGYSKKGSLKYVNNLKGN
;
A
#
# COMPACT_ATOMS: atom_id res chain seq x y z
N MET A 1 -5.25 4.77 -9.14
CA MET A 1 -4.38 3.58 -9.26
C MET A 1 -3.45 3.64 -10.48
N LYS A 2 -2.24 3.06 -10.41
CA LYS A 2 -1.27 2.91 -11.52
C LYS A 2 -0.67 1.49 -11.52
N ILE A 3 -0.62 0.80 -12.66
CA ILE A 3 0.19 -0.44 -12.82
C ILE A 3 1.64 -0.01 -13.11
N LEU A 4 2.61 -0.64 -12.43
CA LEU A 4 4.02 -0.27 -12.52
C LEU A 4 4.84 -1.34 -13.23
N LEU A 5 5.75 -0.90 -14.09
CA LEU A 5 6.90 -1.68 -14.50
C LEU A 5 7.94 -1.72 -13.38
N LYS A 6 8.82 -2.73 -13.39
CA LYS A 6 9.83 -2.94 -12.35
C LYS A 6 10.73 -1.71 -12.13
N GLU A 7 11.16 -1.06 -13.21
CA GLU A 7 11.93 0.18 -13.15
C GLU A 7 11.16 1.38 -12.58
N GLU A 8 9.84 1.41 -12.71
CA GLU A 8 9.00 2.48 -12.17
C GLU A 8 8.80 2.35 -10.65
N ILE A 9 8.89 1.13 -10.10
CA ILE A 9 8.71 0.89 -8.65
C ILE A 9 9.73 1.69 -7.86
N ILE A 10 11.01 1.58 -8.21
CA ILE A 10 12.10 2.30 -7.52
C ILE A 10 11.90 3.82 -7.65
N ILE A 11 11.55 4.30 -8.85
CA ILE A 11 11.31 5.73 -9.09
C ILE A 11 10.16 6.26 -8.23
N GLU A 12 9.05 5.52 -8.12
CA GLU A 12 7.93 5.96 -7.28
C GLU A 12 8.27 5.85 -5.79
N PHE A 13 9.06 4.85 -5.40
CA PHE A 13 9.51 4.65 -4.03
C PHE A 13 10.46 5.76 -3.55
N GLU A 14 11.43 6.16 -4.37
CA GLU A 14 12.37 7.25 -4.03
C GLU A 14 11.63 8.56 -3.71
N LYS A 15 10.46 8.79 -4.31
CA LYS A 15 9.62 9.98 -4.01
C LYS A 15 8.97 9.93 -2.63
N LEU A 16 8.93 8.77 -1.97
CA LEU A 16 8.36 8.58 -0.64
C LEU A 16 9.37 8.90 0.47
N GLN A 17 10.65 8.92 0.13
CA GLN A 17 11.73 9.20 1.06
C GLN A 17 11.69 10.68 1.43
N THR A 18 11.33 10.96 2.68
CA THR A 18 11.57 12.24 3.32
C THR A 18 12.49 12.03 4.51
N PHE A 19 13.14 13.10 4.97
CA PHE A 19 13.98 13.06 6.16
C PHE A 19 13.32 13.92 7.24
N GLY A 20 12.45 13.30 8.02
CA GLY A 20 11.71 13.88 9.13
C GLY A 20 12.14 13.32 10.49
N GLU A 21 11.66 13.95 11.56
CA GLU A 21 11.80 13.39 12.90
C GLU A 21 10.76 12.26 13.11
N ASN A 22 11.18 11.18 13.77
CA ASN A 22 10.37 9.99 14.06
C ASN A 22 9.97 9.15 12.84
N ASP A 23 10.74 9.21 11.76
CA ASP A 23 10.49 8.37 10.59
C ASP A 23 10.71 6.88 10.86
N ILE A 24 9.87 6.05 10.23
CA ILE A 24 10.09 4.62 10.04
C ILE A 24 10.35 4.45 8.54
N LEU A 25 11.62 4.60 8.15
CA LEU A 25 12.00 4.60 6.74
C LEU A 25 11.98 3.19 6.17
N LEU A 26 11.39 3.08 4.97
CA LEU A 26 11.55 1.92 4.11
C LEU A 26 12.86 2.05 3.35
N ASP A 27 13.47 0.93 3.00
CA ASP A 27 14.63 0.90 2.10
C ASP A 27 14.41 0.02 0.86
N GLU A 28 15.44 -0.09 0.02
CA GLU A 28 15.38 -0.93 -1.17
C GLU A 28 15.30 -2.43 -0.83
N GLU A 29 15.80 -2.87 0.33
CA GLU A 29 15.71 -4.26 0.76
C GLU A 29 14.25 -4.62 1.07
N ASP A 30 13.49 -3.71 1.69
CA ASP A 30 12.05 -3.87 1.93
C ASP A 30 11.27 -4.02 0.61
N ILE A 31 11.55 -3.17 -0.38
CA ILE A 31 10.95 -3.30 -1.72
C ILE A 31 11.32 -4.65 -2.31
N ASN A 32 12.59 -5.03 -2.20
CA ASN A 32 13.08 -6.23 -2.84
C ASN A 32 12.43 -7.48 -2.24
N GLN A 33 12.26 -7.50 -0.92
CA GLN A 33 11.58 -8.56 -0.20
C GLN A 33 10.10 -8.68 -0.62
N VAL A 34 9.41 -7.55 -0.77
CA VAL A 34 7.95 -7.54 -0.95
C VAL A 34 7.51 -7.59 -2.42
N LEU A 35 8.26 -6.98 -3.35
CA LEU A 35 7.79 -6.68 -4.70
C LEU A 35 8.67 -7.22 -5.84
N ASN A 36 9.94 -7.60 -5.61
CA ASN A 36 10.90 -7.85 -6.69
C ASN A 36 10.56 -9.04 -7.61
N ASP A 37 9.94 -10.06 -7.03
CA ASP A 37 9.59 -11.33 -7.68
C ASP A 37 8.13 -11.37 -8.15
N LYS A 38 7.42 -10.23 -8.12
CA LYS A 38 6.00 -10.15 -8.48
C LYS A 38 5.85 -9.84 -9.97
N ASP A 39 4.98 -10.58 -10.64
CA ASP A 39 4.71 -10.42 -12.08
C ASP A 39 3.87 -9.18 -12.40
N LEU A 40 3.10 -8.70 -11.43
CA LEU A 40 2.32 -7.46 -11.54
C LEU A 40 2.43 -6.69 -10.23
N VAL A 41 2.77 -5.41 -10.34
CA VAL A 41 2.76 -4.48 -9.22
C VAL A 41 1.82 -3.32 -9.55
N ALA A 42 0.97 -2.97 -8.60
CA ALA A 42 0.01 -1.90 -8.73
C ALA A 42 0.13 -0.94 -7.55
N MET A 43 0.01 0.35 -7.83
CA MET A 43 0.18 1.43 -6.87
C MET A 43 -1.13 2.21 -6.68
N GLY A 44 -1.52 2.40 -5.44
CA GLY A 44 -2.58 3.30 -5.00
C GLY A 44 -2.00 4.46 -4.20
N VAL A 45 -2.57 5.66 -4.38
CA VAL A 45 -2.22 6.83 -3.58
C VAL A 45 -3.51 7.52 -3.16
N CYS A 46 -3.64 7.87 -1.89
CA CYS A 46 -4.78 8.63 -1.40
C CYS A 46 -4.35 9.62 -0.32
N GLU A 47 -4.97 10.80 -0.34
CA GLU A 47 -4.72 11.89 0.59
C GLU A 47 -6.02 12.23 1.31
N LYS A 48 -5.96 12.41 2.63
CA LYS A 48 -7.10 12.77 3.48
C LYS A 48 -6.66 13.76 4.56
N SER A 49 -7.59 14.58 5.04
CA SER A 49 -7.40 15.53 6.14
C SER A 49 -8.71 15.60 6.94
N SER A 50 -8.71 14.90 8.06
CA SER A 50 -9.82 14.60 8.96
C SER A 50 -9.30 13.80 10.17
N GLU A 51 -10.14 13.62 11.19
CA GLU A 51 -9.80 12.80 12.36
C GLU A 51 -9.56 11.32 12.01
N THR A 52 -10.25 10.79 10.99
CA THR A 52 -10.19 9.40 10.53
C THR A 52 -9.33 9.21 9.27
N SER A 53 -8.43 10.16 8.98
CA SER A 53 -7.74 10.24 7.69
C SER A 53 -7.03 8.95 7.26
N SER A 54 -6.33 8.27 8.17
CA SER A 54 -5.59 7.05 7.85
C SER A 54 -6.53 5.93 7.40
N PHE A 55 -7.62 5.73 8.13
CA PHE A 55 -8.65 4.75 7.82
C PHE A 55 -9.37 5.07 6.51
N ASP A 56 -9.76 6.32 6.31
CA ASP A 56 -10.48 6.76 5.11
C ASP A 56 -9.61 6.66 3.86
N ALA A 57 -8.32 7.01 3.97
CA ALA A 57 -7.36 6.89 2.89
C ALA A 57 -7.14 5.43 2.51
N MET A 58 -6.94 4.56 3.51
CA MET A 58 -6.76 3.13 3.29
C MET A 58 -7.98 2.48 2.64
N SER A 59 -9.18 2.78 3.15
CA SER A 59 -10.44 2.29 2.59
C SER A 59 -10.64 2.76 1.15
N SER A 60 -10.30 4.02 0.85
CA SER A 60 -10.39 4.58 -0.50
C SER A 60 -9.45 3.85 -1.47
N ILE A 61 -8.22 3.56 -1.05
CA ILE A 61 -7.25 2.80 -1.85
C ILE A 61 -7.76 1.39 -2.13
N VAL A 62 -8.26 0.69 -1.11
CA VAL A 62 -8.83 -0.66 -1.25
C VAL A 62 -9.99 -0.67 -2.24
N MET A 63 -10.90 0.30 -2.16
CA MET A 63 -12.01 0.43 -3.12
C MET A 63 -11.49 0.66 -4.55
N ASP A 64 -10.51 1.54 -4.74
CA ASP A 64 -9.88 1.78 -6.06
C ASP A 64 -9.28 0.49 -6.65
N PHE A 65 -8.62 -0.34 -5.83
CA PHE A 65 -8.11 -1.64 -6.28
C PHE A 65 -9.24 -2.59 -6.71
N GLU A 66 -10.31 -2.71 -5.92
CA GLU A 66 -11.45 -3.60 -6.22
C GLU A 66 -12.21 -3.15 -7.48
N GLU A 67 -12.46 -1.84 -7.64
CA GLU A 67 -13.11 -1.26 -8.83
C GLU A 67 -12.32 -1.52 -10.11
N ASN A 68 -10.99 -1.62 -9.99
CA ASN A 68 -10.10 -1.96 -11.09
C ASN A 68 -9.85 -3.48 -11.24
N ASN A 69 -10.66 -4.33 -10.60
CA ASN A 69 -10.55 -5.80 -10.62
C ASN A 69 -9.24 -6.38 -10.04
N LEU A 70 -8.49 -5.61 -9.26
CA LEU A 70 -7.30 -6.06 -8.53
C LEU A 70 -7.70 -6.55 -7.13
N LEU A 71 -8.08 -7.82 -7.07
CA LEU A 71 -8.58 -8.42 -5.83
C LEU A 71 -7.47 -8.63 -4.79
N LEU A 72 -7.61 -7.96 -3.65
CA LEU A 72 -6.63 -8.01 -2.55
C LEU A 72 -6.52 -9.38 -1.86
N ASN A 73 -7.46 -10.30 -2.09
CA ASN A 73 -7.41 -11.65 -1.54
C ASN A 73 -6.43 -12.62 -2.26
N ASN A 74 -5.77 -12.16 -3.33
CA ASN A 74 -4.74 -12.93 -4.07
C ASN A 74 -3.39 -12.20 -4.13
N VAL A 75 -3.15 -11.27 -3.22
CA VAL A 75 -1.90 -10.51 -3.16
C VAL A 75 -0.84 -11.32 -2.44
N ASP A 76 0.40 -11.19 -2.89
CA ASP A 76 1.55 -11.91 -2.33
C ASP A 76 2.51 -10.96 -1.61
N GLY A 77 2.33 -9.65 -1.75
CA GLY A 77 3.15 -8.65 -1.08
C GLY A 77 2.48 -7.28 -1.05
N ILE A 78 2.61 -6.56 0.05
CA ILE A 78 2.05 -5.22 0.25
C ILE A 78 3.11 -4.34 0.90
N LEU A 79 3.40 -3.19 0.27
CA LEU A 79 4.28 -2.16 0.81
C LEU A 79 3.48 -0.88 1.00
N ILE A 80 3.47 -0.30 2.20
CA ILE A 80 2.67 0.90 2.52
C ILE A 80 3.58 1.99 3.06
N ASN A 81 3.42 3.22 2.58
CA ASN A 81 4.03 4.39 3.18
C ASN A 81 2.97 5.38 3.65
N PHE A 82 3.06 5.78 4.92
CA PHE A 82 2.26 6.87 5.47
C PHE A 82 3.10 8.14 5.52
N GLN A 83 2.70 9.19 4.82
CA GLN A 83 3.29 10.51 4.93
C GLN A 83 2.36 11.44 5.72
N LEU A 84 2.87 12.01 6.81
CA LEU A 84 2.05 12.69 7.83
C LEU A 84 2.87 13.71 8.64
N ASN A 85 2.22 14.51 9.48
CA ASN A 85 2.92 15.34 10.47
C ASN A 85 3.48 14.48 11.61
N SER A 86 4.65 14.81 12.18
CA SER A 86 5.22 14.06 13.32
C SER A 86 4.34 14.02 14.57
N SER A 87 3.34 14.90 14.68
CA SER A 87 2.33 14.92 15.73
C SER A 87 1.20 13.89 15.54
N TYR A 88 1.10 13.24 14.37
CA TYR A 88 0.03 12.31 14.04
C TYR A 88 0.08 11.05 14.92
N GLU A 89 -1.07 10.63 15.43
CA GLU A 89 -1.16 9.51 16.36
C GLU A 89 -0.89 8.16 15.68
N LEU A 90 0.22 7.49 16.04
CA LEU A 90 0.62 6.20 15.48
C LEU A 90 -0.47 5.11 15.63
N ILE A 91 -1.26 5.14 16.71
CA ILE A 91 -2.35 4.17 16.93
C ILE A 91 -3.37 4.17 15.77
N ARG A 92 -3.64 5.33 15.17
CA ARG A 92 -4.56 5.45 14.03
C ARG A 92 -4.01 4.81 12.76
N LEU A 93 -2.69 4.69 12.63
CA LEU A 93 -2.08 3.97 11.50
C LEU A 93 -2.27 2.46 11.68
N VAL A 94 -2.09 1.96 12.90
CA VAL A 94 -2.31 0.55 13.23
C VAL A 94 -3.76 0.15 12.96
N GLU A 95 -4.73 0.97 13.37
CA GLU A 95 -6.16 0.75 13.07
C GLU A 95 -6.45 0.78 11.57
N ALA A 96 -5.78 1.64 10.80
CA ALA A 96 -5.93 1.68 9.35
C ALA A 96 -5.40 0.39 8.68
N MET A 97 -4.35 -0.23 9.21
CA MET A 97 -3.81 -1.50 8.69
C MET A 97 -4.82 -2.65 8.77
N ASP A 98 -5.74 -2.64 9.74
CA ASP A 98 -6.80 -3.64 9.86
C ASP A 98 -7.71 -3.68 8.62
N VAL A 99 -7.87 -2.55 7.91
CA VAL A 99 -8.61 -2.49 6.64
C VAL A 99 -7.98 -3.45 5.63
N ILE A 100 -6.67 -3.41 5.46
CA ILE A 100 -5.92 -4.27 4.53
C ILE A 100 -5.93 -5.72 5.01
N TYR A 101 -5.64 -5.95 6.29
CA TYR A 101 -5.64 -7.32 6.82
C TYR A 101 -7.00 -7.99 6.71
N SER A 102 -8.10 -7.25 6.91
CA SER A 102 -9.46 -7.77 6.73
C SER A 102 -9.76 -8.22 5.30
N LYS A 103 -9.16 -7.56 4.30
CA LYS A 103 -9.34 -7.85 2.87
C LYS A 103 -8.42 -8.94 2.37
N CYS A 104 -7.22 -9.04 2.94
CA CYS A 104 -6.21 -10.05 2.57
C CYS A 104 -6.48 -11.41 3.20
N LYS A 105 -7.27 -11.48 4.28
CA LYS A 105 -7.71 -12.74 4.91
C LYS A 105 -8.43 -13.63 3.90
N SER A 106 -7.67 -14.54 3.31
CA SER A 106 -8.17 -15.64 2.49
C SER A 106 -8.64 -16.77 3.41
N ASN A 107 -9.63 -17.55 2.98
CA ASN A 107 -10.07 -18.78 3.66
C ASN A 107 -8.97 -19.88 3.73
N ASN A 108 -7.77 -19.60 3.23
CA ASN A 108 -6.60 -20.46 3.33
C ASN A 108 -5.60 -19.85 4.32
N ILE A 109 -5.50 -20.48 5.49
CA ILE A 109 -4.66 -20.12 6.65
C ILE A 109 -3.14 -20.01 6.35
N ASN A 110 -2.68 -20.34 5.14
CA ASN A 110 -1.25 -20.48 4.83
C ASN A 110 -0.69 -19.42 3.86
N ASN A 111 -1.44 -18.38 3.49
CA ASN A 111 -1.04 -17.46 2.41
C ASN A 111 -1.38 -15.99 2.72
N GLU A 112 -1.02 -15.49 3.91
CA GLU A 112 -1.04 -14.05 4.18
C GLU A 112 0.07 -13.35 3.37
N PRO A 113 -0.17 -12.13 2.85
CA PRO A 113 0.84 -11.42 2.08
C PRO A 113 1.95 -10.88 2.99
N ASP A 114 3.19 -10.92 2.50
CA ASP A 114 4.31 -10.23 3.12
C ASP A 114 4.00 -8.72 3.13
N THR A 115 3.73 -8.17 4.30
CA THR A 115 3.32 -6.78 4.47
C THR A 115 4.36 -5.99 5.25
N ILE A 116 4.89 -4.94 4.64
CA ILE A 116 5.80 -3.98 5.28
C ILE A 116 5.17 -2.58 5.18
N PHE A 117 5.28 -1.81 6.25
CA PHE A 117 4.86 -0.40 6.24
C PHE A 117 5.96 0.51 6.78
N GLY A 118 5.98 1.73 6.27
CA GLY A 118 6.82 2.83 6.72
C GLY A 118 6.03 4.09 7.00
N VAL A 119 6.71 5.04 7.64
CA VAL A 119 6.18 6.34 8.04
C VAL A 119 7.23 7.40 7.69
N SER A 120 6.83 8.39 6.90
CA SER A 120 7.65 9.54 6.54
C SER A 120 7.02 10.81 7.10
N CYS A 121 7.68 11.47 8.05
CA CYS A 121 7.17 12.66 8.70
C CYS A 121 7.54 13.93 7.90
N ASN A 122 6.57 14.83 7.78
CA ASN A 122 6.75 16.16 7.22
C ASN A 122 5.94 17.18 8.06
N ASN A 123 6.64 18.03 8.80
CA ASN A 123 6.03 19.00 9.71
C ASN A 123 5.36 20.20 9.00
N ASP A 124 5.51 20.32 7.68
CA ASP A 124 4.74 21.29 6.88
C ASP A 124 3.31 20.80 6.60
N LEU A 125 3.00 19.53 6.88
CA LEU A 125 1.66 18.96 6.74
C LEU A 125 0.79 19.30 7.96
N LYS A 126 -0.53 19.33 7.76
CA LYS A 126 -1.47 19.50 8.88
C LYS A 126 -1.43 18.30 9.82
N ASP A 127 -1.71 18.54 11.10
CA ASP A 127 -1.76 17.51 12.15
C ASP A 127 -2.79 16.39 11.85
N ASP A 128 -3.82 16.69 11.06
CA ASP A 128 -4.87 15.74 10.67
C ASP A 128 -4.71 15.17 9.26
N TYR A 129 -3.64 15.55 8.54
CA TYR A 129 -3.41 15.14 7.17
C TYR A 129 -2.60 13.84 7.11
N VAL A 130 -3.00 12.95 6.21
CA VAL A 130 -2.19 11.80 5.81
C VAL A 130 -2.26 11.59 4.31
N LYS A 131 -1.11 11.21 3.76
CA LYS A 131 -0.99 10.66 2.43
C LYS A 131 -0.54 9.22 2.55
N VAL A 132 -1.34 8.31 2.02
CA VAL A 132 -1.03 6.89 1.98
C VAL A 132 -0.62 6.55 0.55
N THR A 133 0.57 5.97 0.39
CA THR A 133 0.99 5.31 -0.83
C THR A 133 1.07 3.82 -0.56
N MET A 134 0.47 3.00 -1.42
CA MET A 134 0.45 1.56 -1.30
C MET A 134 0.89 0.91 -2.60
N PHE A 135 1.79 -0.05 -2.51
CA PHE A 135 2.15 -0.96 -3.58
C PHE A 135 1.63 -2.35 -3.25
N VAL A 136 1.03 -3.00 -4.24
CA VAL A 136 0.49 -4.34 -4.13
C VAL A 136 1.09 -5.21 -5.21
N GLY A 137 1.69 -6.31 -4.80
CA GLY A 137 2.37 -7.27 -5.66
C GLY A 137 1.61 -8.57 -5.83
N TYR A 138 1.50 -9.03 -7.07
CA TYR A 138 0.84 -10.28 -7.45
C TYR A 138 1.84 -11.20 -8.18
N SER A 139 1.99 -12.42 -7.69
CA SER A 139 2.67 -13.50 -8.40
C SER A 139 1.91 -13.93 -9.66
N LYS A 140 2.56 -14.71 -10.53
CA LYS A 140 2.00 -15.23 -11.78
C LYS A 140 0.62 -15.86 -11.64
N LYS A 141 0.39 -16.56 -10.52
CA LYS A 141 -0.91 -17.18 -10.24
C LYS A 141 -1.99 -16.14 -9.94
N GLY A 142 -1.64 -15.08 -9.21
CA GLY A 142 -2.51 -13.92 -8.97
C GLY A 142 -2.76 -13.12 -10.25
N SER A 143 -1.72 -12.84 -11.03
CA SER A 143 -1.81 -12.03 -12.26
C SER A 143 -2.59 -12.73 -13.38
N LEU A 144 -2.50 -14.04 -13.53
CA LEU A 144 -3.32 -14.81 -14.49
C LEU A 144 -4.82 -14.73 -14.18
N LYS A 145 -5.22 -14.68 -12.90
CA LYS A 145 -6.62 -14.45 -12.51
C LYS A 145 -7.09 -13.06 -12.92
N TYR A 146 -6.26 -12.04 -12.71
CA TYR A 146 -6.55 -10.67 -13.15
C TYR A 146 -6.78 -10.58 -14.67
N VAL A 147 -5.88 -11.15 -15.48
CA VAL A 147 -6.00 -11.15 -16.95
C VAL A 147 -7.26 -11.89 -17.41
N ASN A 148 -7.64 -12.97 -16.75
CA ASN A 148 -8.86 -13.70 -17.09
C ASN A 148 -10.13 -12.91 -16.73
N ASN A 149 -10.14 -12.17 -15.61
CA ASN A 149 -11.25 -11.29 -15.25
C ASN A 149 -11.45 -10.16 -16.29
N LEU A 150 -10.37 -9.64 -16.87
CA LEU A 150 -10.46 -8.63 -17.94
C LEU A 150 -11.03 -9.17 -19.27
N LYS A 151 -10.90 -10.47 -19.53
CA LYS A 151 -11.41 -11.11 -20.76
C LYS A 151 -12.83 -11.67 -20.63
N GLY A 152 -13.40 -11.61 -19.42
CA GLY A 152 -14.71 -12.18 -19.08
C GLY A 152 -15.88 -11.20 -19.08
N ASN A 153 -15.66 -9.94 -19.45
CA ASN A 153 -16.68 -8.89 -19.58
C ASN A 153 -16.84 -8.47 -21.05
#